data_AF-A0A963DLF4-F1
#
_entry.id   AF-A0A963DLF4-F1
#
_cell.length_a   1.000
_cell.length_b   1.000
_cell.length_c   1.000
_cell.angle_alpha   90.00
_cell.angle_beta   90.00
_cell.angle_gamma   90.00
#
_symmetry.space_group_name_H-M   'P 1'
#
loop_
_entity.id
_entity.type
_entity.pdbx_description
1 polymer ?
#
loop_
_entity_poly.entity_id
_entity_poly.type
_entity_poly.pdbx_seq_one_letter_code
_entity_poly.pdbx_strand_id
1 'polypeptide(L)'
;MSTRRRYRKRADQFVVGVRLDLEGAAFRYRKWGAEQRCKAGDWLVDNDGDVYTVDAEVFERTYRRVRPGHYVKTTPIWAEQAEVDGKVATKEGESHYRAGDYLVSNNEDGSDAYCISRDKFEAMYEPAD
;
A
#
# COMPACT_ATOMS: atom_id res chain seq x y z
N MET A 1 6.47 15.56 -16.85
CA MET A 1 7.41 15.41 -15.73
C MET A 1 6.59 14.93 -14.55
N SER A 2 7.00 13.86 -13.86
CA SER A 2 6.25 13.35 -12.70
C SER A 2 6.25 14.40 -11.60
N THR A 3 5.07 14.77 -11.12
CA THR A 3 4.85 15.67 -9.96
C THR A 3 5.05 14.98 -8.62
N ARG A 4 5.35 13.67 -8.64
CA ARG A 4 5.54 12.86 -7.43
C ARG A 4 6.80 13.28 -6.68
N ARG A 5 6.65 13.45 -5.37
CA ARG A 5 7.76 13.70 -4.43
C ARG A 5 8.09 12.42 -3.68
N ARG A 6 9.34 12.32 -3.21
CA ARG A 6 9.82 11.17 -2.44
C ARG A 6 9.41 11.29 -0.98
N TYR A 7 8.93 10.19 -0.40
CA TYR A 7 8.56 10.09 1.01
C TYR A 7 9.08 8.80 1.62
N ARG A 8 9.19 8.77 2.95
CA ARG A 8 9.46 7.57 3.75
C ARG A 8 8.38 7.37 4.79
N LYS A 9 8.12 6.11 5.14
CA LYS A 9 7.22 5.77 6.25
C LYS A 9 7.90 6.17 7.57
N ARG A 10 7.16 6.80 8.48
CA ARG A 10 7.70 7.22 9.79
C ARG A 10 8.15 6.00 10.61
N ALA A 11 9.17 6.19 11.45
CA ALA A 11 9.87 5.09 12.12
C ALA A 11 9.03 4.33 13.17
N ASP A 12 8.01 4.99 13.72
CA ASP A 12 7.06 4.43 14.68
C ASP A 12 5.95 3.59 14.02
N GLN A 13 5.86 3.62 12.68
CA GLN A 13 4.80 2.97 11.94
C GLN A 13 5.20 1.55 11.52
N PHE A 14 4.37 0.58 11.89
CA PHE A 14 4.49 -0.81 11.46
C PHE A 14 3.13 -1.33 10.98
N VAL A 15 3.16 -2.47 10.30
CA VAL A 15 1.96 -3.25 9.99
C VAL A 15 2.02 -4.59 10.69
N VAL A 16 0.85 -5.13 11.04
CA VAL A 16 0.72 -6.53 11.42
C VAL A 16 0.44 -7.35 10.16
N GLY A 17 1.20 -8.41 9.92
CA GLY A 17 1.12 -9.18 8.68
C GLY A 17 1.25 -10.68 8.88
N VAL A 18 0.45 -11.43 8.12
CA VAL A 18 0.57 -12.88 7.98
C VAL A 18 0.55 -13.26 6.51
N ARG A 19 1.51 -14.08 6.09
CA ARG A 19 1.53 -14.64 4.73
C ARG A 19 0.49 -15.75 4.63
N LEU A 20 -0.33 -15.70 3.60
CA LEU A 20 -1.35 -16.71 3.30
C LEU A 20 -0.72 -17.86 2.52
N ASP A 21 0.19 -18.57 3.17
CA ASP A 21 0.90 -19.73 2.62
C ASP A 21 0.12 -21.03 2.90
N LEU A 22 -1.15 -21.03 2.50
CA LEU A 22 -2.04 -22.18 2.56
C LEU A 22 -2.36 -22.61 1.13
N GLU A 23 -2.31 -23.92 0.87
CA GLU A 23 -2.57 -24.47 -0.45
C GLU A 23 -3.97 -24.07 -0.95
N GLY A 24 -4.04 -23.51 -2.17
CA GLY A 24 -5.29 -23.09 -2.79
C GLY A 24 -5.96 -21.85 -2.18
N ALA A 25 -5.36 -21.21 -1.17
CA ALA A 25 -5.93 -20.03 -0.54
C ALA A 25 -5.91 -18.84 -1.50
N ALA A 26 -7.08 -18.49 -2.01
CA ALA A 26 -7.33 -17.26 -2.75
C ALA A 26 -8.74 -16.79 -2.44
N PHE A 27 -8.93 -15.48 -2.32
CA PHE A 27 -10.25 -14.91 -2.06
C PHE A 27 -10.38 -13.52 -2.68
N ARG A 28 -11.62 -13.04 -2.71
CA ARG A 28 -12.00 -11.72 -3.18
C ARG A 28 -12.73 -10.99 -2.06
N TYR A 29 -12.58 -9.68 -2.00
CA TYR A 29 -13.29 -8.83 -1.05
C TYR A 29 -13.56 -7.46 -1.66
N ARG A 30 -14.47 -6.67 -1.07
CA ARG A 30 -14.71 -5.28 -1.51
C ARG A 30 -14.05 -4.30 -0.57
N LYS A 31 -13.28 -3.37 -1.15
CA LYS A 31 -12.64 -2.26 -0.45
C LYS A 31 -12.34 -1.13 -1.43
N TRP A 32 -12.31 0.10 -0.93
CA TRP A 32 -11.95 1.29 -1.71
C TRP A 32 -12.77 1.44 -3.02
N GLY A 33 -14.07 1.16 -2.94
CA GLY A 33 -15.00 1.34 -4.08
C GLY A 33 -15.02 0.18 -5.10
N ALA A 34 -14.11 -0.78 -5.02
CA ALA A 34 -14.01 -1.87 -6.00
C ALA A 34 -13.70 -3.24 -5.36
N GLU A 35 -13.70 -4.27 -6.20
CA GLU A 35 -13.27 -5.61 -5.80
C GLU A 35 -11.73 -5.67 -5.73
N GLN A 36 -11.24 -6.32 -4.69
CA GLN A 36 -9.83 -6.68 -4.50
C GLN A 36 -9.71 -8.21 -4.54
N ARG A 37 -8.55 -8.69 -4.98
CA ARG A 37 -8.20 -10.11 -5.06
C ARG A 37 -6.91 -10.38 -4.30
N CYS A 38 -6.97 -11.42 -3.48
CA CYS A 38 -5.83 -12.06 -2.86
C CYS A 38 -5.53 -13.36 -3.61
N LYS A 39 -4.30 -13.56 -4.07
CA LYS A 39 -3.81 -14.84 -4.59
C LYS A 39 -3.03 -15.59 -3.51
N ALA A 40 -2.78 -16.87 -3.74
CA ALA A 40 -1.99 -17.70 -2.84
C ALA A 40 -0.60 -17.10 -2.62
N GLY A 41 -0.14 -17.10 -1.37
CA GLY A 41 1.15 -16.54 -0.97
C GLY A 41 1.15 -15.03 -0.71
N ASP A 42 0.08 -14.30 -1.01
CA ASP A 42 -0.05 -12.88 -0.64
C ASP A 42 -0.14 -12.71 0.87
N TRP A 43 0.03 -11.47 1.32
CA TRP A 43 -0.01 -11.11 2.73
C TRP A 43 -1.35 -10.52 3.09
N LEU A 44 -1.97 -11.00 4.18
CA LEU A 44 -3.02 -10.28 4.88
C LEU A 44 -2.37 -9.31 5.86
N VAL A 45 -2.68 -8.03 5.72
CA VAL A 45 -2.05 -6.93 6.43
C VAL A 45 -3.10 -6.14 7.19
N ASP A 46 -2.82 -5.88 8.46
CA ASP A 46 -3.52 -4.91 9.31
C ASP A 46 -2.58 -3.72 9.56
N ASN A 47 -2.95 -2.56 9.02
CA ASN A 47 -2.25 -1.29 9.22
C ASN A 47 -3.11 -0.37 10.08
N ASP A 48 -3.07 -0.60 11.39
CA ASP A 48 -3.81 0.14 12.42
C ASP A 48 -5.34 0.11 12.21
N GLY A 49 -5.88 -1.10 12.06
CA GLY A 49 -7.31 -1.35 11.82
C GLY A 49 -7.71 -1.28 10.35
N ASP A 50 -6.84 -0.77 9.46
CA ASP A 50 -7.08 -0.81 8.02
C ASP A 50 -6.54 -2.11 7.41
N VAL A 51 -7.44 -3.10 7.26
CA VAL A 51 -7.08 -4.45 6.79
C VAL A 51 -7.22 -4.60 5.28
N TYR A 52 -6.19 -5.13 4.62
CA TYR A 52 -6.12 -5.38 3.18
C TYR A 52 -5.05 -6.43 2.84
N THR A 53 -4.95 -6.80 1.57
CA THR A 53 -3.92 -7.72 1.09
C THR A 53 -2.83 -7.02 0.30
N VAL A 54 -1.62 -7.57 0.34
CA VAL A 54 -0.47 -7.08 -0.43
C VAL A 54 0.16 -8.24 -1.18
N ASP A 55 0.42 -8.04 -2.47
CA ASP A 55 1.18 -8.97 -3.30
C ASP A 55 2.47 -9.45 -2.62
N ALA A 56 2.72 -10.76 -2.69
CA ALA A 56 3.86 -11.40 -2.04
C ALA A 56 5.22 -10.75 -2.35
N GLU A 57 5.49 -10.49 -3.64
CA GLU A 57 6.77 -9.93 -4.09
C GLU A 57 6.92 -8.47 -3.67
N VAL A 58 5.83 -7.69 -3.71
CA VAL A 58 5.82 -6.32 -3.21
C VAL A 58 6.10 -6.29 -1.71
N PHE A 59 5.45 -7.16 -0.93
CA PHE A 59 5.64 -7.19 0.51
C PHE A 59 7.08 -7.53 0.87
N GLU A 60 7.64 -8.60 0.28
CA GLU A 60 9.02 -9.02 0.52
C GLU A 60 10.06 -7.97 0.07
N ARG A 61 9.78 -7.26 -1.02
CA ARG A 61 10.66 -6.20 -1.51
C ARG A 61 10.65 -4.97 -0.59
N THR A 62 9.47 -4.57 -0.09
CA THR A 62 9.27 -3.26 0.54
C THR A 62 9.22 -3.28 2.07
N TYR A 63 8.93 -4.43 2.69
CA TYR A 63 8.83 -4.56 4.15
C TYR A 63 9.95 -5.41 4.74
N ARG A 64 10.32 -5.12 5.99
CA ARG A 64 11.24 -5.93 6.80
C ARG A 64 10.58 -6.31 8.11
N ARG A 65 10.74 -7.57 8.50
CA ARG A 65 10.24 -8.09 9.76
C ARG A 65 11.07 -7.54 10.91
N VAL A 66 10.42 -6.93 11.90
CA VAL A 66 11.07 -6.47 13.14
C VAL A 66 10.83 -7.42 14.31
N ARG A 67 9.67 -8.08 14.35
CA ARG A 67 9.32 -9.16 15.29
C ARG A 67 8.21 -10.04 14.67
N PRO A 68 7.85 -11.21 15.23
CA PRO A 68 6.75 -12.02 14.70
C PRO A 68 5.48 -11.18 14.45
N GLY A 69 4.94 -11.31 13.24
CA GLY A 69 3.76 -10.57 12.82
C GLY A 69 3.96 -9.07 12.60
N HIS A 70 5.11 -8.46 12.91
CA HIS A 70 5.30 -7.00 12.79
C HIS A 70 6.34 -6.65 11.74
N TYR A 71 5.98 -5.75 10.84
CA TYR A 71 6.78 -5.39 9.66
C TYR A 71 6.81 -3.88 9.47
N VAL A 72 7.97 -3.34 9.11
CA VAL A 72 8.15 -1.93 8.79
C VAL A 72 8.47 -1.77 7.30
N LYS A 73 7.93 -0.73 6.68
CA LYS A 73 8.25 -0.42 5.27
C LYS A 73 9.61 0.27 5.23
N THR A 74 10.57 -0.31 4.51
CA THR A 74 11.96 0.17 4.48
C THR A 74 12.34 0.87 3.19
N THR A 75 11.51 0.79 2.16
CA THR A 75 11.73 1.48 0.89
C THR A 75 11.04 2.85 0.88
N PRO A 76 11.60 3.85 0.19
CA PRO A 76 10.87 5.08 -0.09
C PRO A 76 9.64 4.80 -0.97
N ILE A 77 8.77 5.79 -1.05
CA ILE A 77 7.65 5.85 -1.98
C ILE A 77 7.67 7.19 -2.73
N TRP A 78 6.95 7.24 -3.84
CA TRP A 78 6.74 8.46 -4.62
C TRP A 78 5.26 8.79 -4.62
N ALA A 79 4.91 9.99 -4.17
CA ALA A 79 3.52 10.38 -3.99
C ALA A 79 3.22 11.75 -4.57
N GLU A 80 2.02 11.88 -5.12
CA GLU A 80 1.43 13.15 -5.55
C GLU A 80 0.00 13.24 -5.04
N GLN A 81 -0.48 14.46 -4.82
CA GLN A 81 -1.86 14.69 -4.43
C GLN A 81 -2.75 14.68 -5.68
N ALA A 82 -3.86 13.95 -5.64
CA ALA A 82 -4.83 13.89 -6.71
C ALA A 82 -5.59 15.23 -6.82
N GLU A 83 -5.66 15.79 -8.02
CA GLU A 83 -6.40 17.05 -8.26
C GLU A 83 -7.90 16.82 -8.50
N VAL A 84 -8.26 15.62 -8.94
CA VAL A 84 -9.63 15.21 -9.28
C VAL A 84 -9.92 13.82 -8.74
N ASP A 85 -11.20 13.50 -8.58
CA ASP A 85 -11.65 12.15 -8.25
C ASP A 85 -11.24 11.15 -9.35
N GLY A 86 -10.98 9.90 -8.96
CA GLY A 86 -10.56 8.90 -9.93
C GLY A 86 -10.35 7.52 -9.33
N LYS A 87 -9.59 6.71 -10.07
CA LYS A 87 -9.27 5.33 -9.71
C LYS A 87 -7.88 4.94 -10.20
N VAL A 88 -7.21 4.10 -9.44
CA VAL A 88 -5.87 3.58 -9.74
C VAL A 88 -5.90 2.06 -9.80
N ALA A 89 -5.26 1.49 -10.82
CA ALA A 89 -5.05 0.05 -10.89
C ALA A 89 -3.95 -0.36 -9.90
N THR A 90 -4.23 -1.37 -9.08
CA THR A 90 -3.31 -1.97 -8.12
C THR A 90 -3.01 -3.41 -8.55
N LYS A 91 -2.12 -4.11 -7.83
CA LYS A 91 -1.87 -5.53 -8.09
C LYS A 91 -3.05 -6.41 -7.67
N GLU A 92 -3.80 -5.93 -6.68
CA GLU A 92 -4.94 -6.60 -6.07
C GLU A 92 -6.25 -6.29 -6.84
N GLY A 93 -6.32 -5.19 -7.58
CA GLY A 93 -7.51 -4.80 -8.33
C GLY A 93 -7.49 -3.32 -8.72
N GLU A 94 -8.50 -2.58 -8.26
CA GLU A 94 -8.65 -1.15 -8.49
C GLU A 94 -8.98 -0.45 -7.17
N SER A 95 -8.48 0.76 -6.96
CA SER A 95 -8.84 1.56 -5.78
C SER A 95 -9.33 2.94 -6.20
N HIS A 96 -10.47 3.35 -5.68
CA HIS A 96 -11.06 4.67 -5.93
C HIS A 96 -10.51 5.68 -4.93
N TYR A 97 -10.26 6.89 -5.41
CA TYR A 97 -9.77 8.01 -4.62
C TYR A 97 -10.52 9.29 -4.94
N ARG A 98 -10.46 10.26 -4.03
CA ARG A 98 -11.02 11.60 -4.21
C ARG A 98 -9.93 12.62 -4.51
N ALA A 99 -10.32 13.75 -5.06
CA ALA A 99 -9.49 14.94 -5.08
C ALA A 99 -8.98 15.24 -3.66
N GLY A 100 -7.69 15.49 -3.54
CA GLY A 100 -6.99 15.72 -2.28
C GLY A 100 -6.35 14.47 -1.65
N ASP A 101 -6.73 13.26 -2.05
CA ASP A 101 -6.05 12.03 -1.64
C ASP A 101 -4.67 11.91 -2.31
N TYR A 102 -3.85 10.97 -1.84
CA TYR A 102 -2.54 10.72 -2.44
C TYR A 102 -2.57 9.52 -3.38
N LEU A 103 -2.03 9.73 -4.59
CA LEU A 103 -1.58 8.68 -5.49
C LEU A 103 -0.14 8.35 -5.13
N VAL A 104 0.11 7.09 -4.80
CA VAL A 104 1.39 6.60 -4.30
C VAL A 104 1.90 5.48 -5.19
N SER A 105 3.19 5.47 -5.47
CA SER A 105 3.90 4.42 -6.19
C SER A 105 5.06 3.92 -5.36
N ASN A 106 5.26 2.60 -5.30
CA ASN A 106 6.46 2.03 -4.68
C ASN A 106 7.72 2.28 -5.52
N ASN A 107 7.56 2.54 -6.82
CA ASN A 107 8.65 2.79 -7.76
C ASN A 107 8.61 4.24 -8.27
N GLU A 108 9.79 4.80 -8.57
CA GLU A 108 9.96 6.19 -9.03
C GLU A 108 9.30 6.46 -10.40
N ASP A 109 9.25 5.44 -11.26
CA ASP A 109 8.63 5.51 -12.58
C ASP A 109 7.09 5.56 -12.53
N GLY A 110 6.50 5.51 -11.32
CA GLY A 110 5.06 5.55 -11.11
C GLY A 110 4.39 4.18 -11.08
N SER A 111 5.12 3.09 -11.34
CA SER A 111 4.58 1.72 -11.28
C SER A 111 4.38 1.23 -9.84
N ASP A 112 3.62 0.14 -9.69
CA ASP A 112 3.24 -0.43 -8.40
C ASP A 112 2.50 0.61 -7.53
N ALA A 113 1.39 1.10 -8.11
CA ALA A 113 0.64 2.23 -7.60
C ALA A 113 -0.55 1.82 -6.73
N TYR A 114 -0.90 2.68 -5.80
CA TYR A 114 -2.08 2.61 -4.94
C TYR A 114 -2.51 4.03 -4.53
N CYS A 115 -3.69 4.14 -3.92
CA CYS A 115 -4.15 5.40 -3.36
C CYS A 115 -4.33 5.31 -1.85
N ILE A 116 -4.26 6.44 -1.18
CA ILE A 116 -4.45 6.55 0.25
C ILE A 116 -5.04 7.91 0.59
N SER A 117 -5.96 7.94 1.56
CA SER A 117 -6.56 9.20 1.97
C SER A 117 -5.54 10.17 2.52
N ARG A 118 -5.79 11.46 2.33
CA ARG A 118 -4.90 12.54 2.79
C ARG A 118 -4.46 12.37 4.24
N ASP A 119 -5.43 12.25 5.15
CA ASP A 119 -5.17 12.18 6.59
C ASP A 119 -4.28 10.98 6.95
N LYS A 120 -4.53 9.83 6.34
CA LYS A 120 -3.73 8.61 6.56
C LYS A 120 -2.32 8.77 6.00
N PHE A 121 -2.17 9.40 4.85
CA PHE A 121 -0.87 9.65 4.25
C PHE A 121 -0.01 10.56 5.13
N GLU A 122 -0.54 11.72 5.52
CA GLU A 122 0.18 12.72 6.30
C GLU A 122 0.54 12.21 7.71
N ALA A 123 -0.29 11.33 8.29
CA ALA A 123 0.01 10.64 9.54
C ALA A 123 1.16 9.64 9.40
N MET A 124 1.22 8.86 8.32
CA MET A 124 2.19 7.75 8.18
C MET A 124 3.49 8.10 7.50
N TYR A 125 3.53 9.15 6.68
CA TYR A 125 4.66 9.46 5.82
C TYR A 125 5.22 10.86 6.07
N GLU A 126 6.50 11.01 5.80
CA GLU A 126 7.21 12.28 5.81
C GLU A 126 8.08 12.41 4.56
N PRO A 127 8.34 13.65 4.08
CA PRO A 127 9.26 13.86 2.96
C PRO A 127 10.60 13.17 3.20
N ALA A 128 11.15 12.58 2.15
CA ALA A 128 12.48 11.99 2.16
C ALA A 128 13.38 12.79 1.21
N ASP A 129 14.59 13.10 1.68
CA ASP A 129 15.62 13.75 0.87
C ASP A 129 16.11 12.89 -0.31
#